data_AF-A0A497AHJ0-F1
#
_entry.id   AF-A0A497AHJ0-F1
#
_cell.length_a   1.000
_cell.length_b   1.000
_cell.length_c   1.000
_cell.angle_alpha   90.00
_cell.angle_beta   90.00
_cell.angle_gamma   90.00
#
_symmetry.space_group_name_H-M   'P 1'
#
loop_
_entity.id
_entity.type
_entity.pdbx_description
1 polymer ?
#
loop_
_entity_poly.entity_id
_entity_poly.type
_entity_poly.pdbx_seq_one_letter_code
_entity_poly.pdbx_strand_id
1 'polypeptide(L)'
;MSREDNRQDPFQSLSGEPVEDLTTGVVPSALRRPPTVSGRKTPIRPAEARRRKRKLTITFSSGALPERIRDLARRWNLYASNGKPNGSAVVEYLLSLNLEAAERGKVDPPDTEQDKSPQDRQQWGGQWF
;
A
#
# COMPACT_ATOMS: atom_id res chain seq x y z
N MET A 1 -34.39 13.86 47.35
CA MET A 1 -33.01 13.36 47.54
C MET A 1 -32.26 13.60 46.22
N SER A 2 -31.61 14.75 46.10
CA SER A 2 -30.81 15.10 44.91
C SER A 2 -29.37 14.66 45.17
N ARG A 3 -28.81 13.83 44.28
CA ARG A 3 -27.38 13.47 44.31
C ARG A 3 -26.60 14.62 43.68
N GLU A 4 -25.74 15.25 44.48
CA GLU A 4 -24.75 16.21 43.99
C GLU A 4 -23.70 15.46 43.16
N ASP A 5 -23.63 15.79 41.87
CA ASP A 5 -22.69 15.22 40.90
C ASP A 5 -21.35 15.96 41.02
N ASN A 6 -20.44 15.41 41.82
CA ASN A 6 -19.12 15.99 42.11
C ASN A 6 -18.09 15.62 41.04
N ARG A 7 -18.30 16.09 39.79
CA ARG A 7 -17.31 15.97 38.71
C ARG A 7 -16.48 17.25 38.64
N GLN A 8 -15.25 17.19 39.13
CA GLN A 8 -14.26 18.26 38.90
C GLN A 8 -13.82 18.25 37.43
N ASP A 9 -14.09 19.36 36.73
CA ASP A 9 -13.63 19.58 35.37
C ASP A 9 -12.15 19.97 35.38
N PRO A 10 -11.24 19.16 34.78
CA PRO A 10 -9.80 19.40 34.81
C PRO A 10 -9.36 20.61 33.96
N PHE A 11 -10.26 21.22 33.19
CA PHE A 11 -9.96 22.39 32.36
C PHE A 11 -10.40 23.72 33.00
N GLN A 12 -11.06 23.68 34.16
CA GLN A 12 -11.52 24.88 34.87
C GLN A 12 -10.37 25.73 35.44
N SER A 13 -9.17 25.14 35.58
CA SER A 13 -7.96 25.83 36.03
C SER A 13 -7.21 26.57 34.92
N LEU A 14 -7.68 26.52 33.67
CA LEU A 14 -7.02 27.16 32.52
C LEU A 14 -7.68 28.46 32.05
N SER A 15 -8.78 28.90 32.69
CA SER A 15 -9.52 30.10 32.28
C SER A 15 -9.14 31.34 33.09
N GLY A 16 -7.85 31.69 33.14
CA GLY A 16 -7.43 32.81 34.00
C GLY A 16 -6.04 33.39 33.84
N GLU A 17 -5.44 33.43 32.64
CA GLU A 17 -4.23 34.24 32.42
C GLU A 17 -4.38 35.09 31.13
N PRO A 18 -4.16 36.41 31.17
CA PRO A 18 -4.26 37.28 29.99
C PRO A 18 -3.13 36.98 29.00
N VAL A 19 -3.47 36.96 27.70
CA VAL A 19 -2.50 36.86 26.61
C VAL A 19 -1.73 38.18 26.54
N GLU A 20 -0.60 38.26 27.21
CA GLU A 20 0.37 39.32 26.99
C GLU A 20 1.11 39.08 25.67
N ASP A 21 0.86 40.00 24.74
CA ASP A 21 1.58 40.18 23.49
C ASP A 21 3.01 40.65 23.81
N LEU A 22 3.98 39.73 23.79
CA LEU A 22 5.40 40.06 23.89
C LEU A 22 6.23 39.39 22.78
N THR A 23 6.52 40.22 21.77
CA THR A 23 7.86 40.45 21.22
C THR A 23 8.70 39.25 20.80
N THR A 24 8.92 39.13 19.48
CA THR A 24 10.18 38.76 18.79
C THR A 24 11.20 37.97 19.62
N GLY A 25 10.81 36.78 20.08
CA GLY A 25 11.64 35.88 20.86
C GLY A 25 12.27 34.83 19.96
N VAL A 26 13.58 34.94 19.76
CA VAL A 26 14.48 33.92 19.19
C VAL A 26 13.99 32.51 19.53
N VAL A 27 13.63 31.74 18.50
CA VAL A 27 13.27 30.32 18.65
C VAL A 27 14.43 29.61 19.35
N PRO A 28 14.26 29.06 20.57
CA PRO A 28 15.33 28.29 21.19
C PRO A 28 15.63 27.10 20.29
N SER A 29 16.88 27.02 19.86
CA SER A 29 17.47 26.00 18.99
C SER A 29 17.59 24.64 19.71
N ALA A 30 16.56 24.23 20.44
CA ALA A 30 16.50 23.01 21.25
C ALA A 30 15.64 21.89 20.63
N LEU A 31 14.99 22.15 19.48
CA LEU A 31 14.30 21.13 18.67
C LEU A 31 15.08 20.74 17.42
N ARG A 32 16.40 20.97 17.39
CA ARG A 32 17.25 20.45 16.33
C ARG A 32 17.54 18.98 16.61
N ARG A 33 16.60 18.10 16.22
CA ARG A 33 16.88 16.66 16.14
C ARG A 33 18.12 16.48 15.25
N PRO A 34 19.21 15.87 15.73
CA PRO A 34 20.34 15.59 14.86
C PRO A 34 19.86 14.68 13.71
N PRO A 35 20.43 14.80 12.50
CA PRO A 35 20.20 13.83 11.45
C PRO A 35 20.60 12.47 12.02
N THR A 36 19.63 11.57 12.20
CA THR A 36 19.87 10.22 12.71
C THR A 36 20.59 9.42 11.64
N VAL A 37 21.89 9.68 11.48
CA VAL A 37 22.86 8.82 10.83
C VAL A 37 23.24 7.74 11.86
N SER A 38 22.29 6.85 12.18
CA SER A 38 22.56 5.55 12.81
C SER A 38 21.26 4.76 12.95
N GLY A 39 21.03 3.83 12.02
CA GLY A 39 20.83 2.41 12.34
C GLY A 39 19.84 1.96 13.41
N ARG A 40 18.85 2.75 13.86
CA ARG A 40 17.75 2.18 14.66
C ARG A 40 16.92 1.26 13.78
N LYS A 41 17.20 -0.04 13.85
CA LYS A 41 16.30 -1.11 13.43
C LYS A 41 15.04 -0.99 14.29
N THR A 42 14.08 -0.17 13.87
CA THR A 42 12.74 -0.20 14.44
C THR A 42 12.26 -1.65 14.35
N PRO A 43 11.90 -2.29 15.48
CA PRO A 43 11.40 -3.64 15.44
C PRO A 43 10.19 -3.66 14.52
N ILE A 44 10.29 -4.49 13.47
CA ILE A 44 9.23 -4.64 12.47
C ILE A 44 7.99 -5.08 13.24
N ARG A 45 6.94 -4.26 13.21
CA ARG A 45 5.69 -4.58 13.91
C ARG A 45 5.19 -5.94 13.40
N PRO A 46 4.59 -6.81 14.25
CA PRO A 46 4.12 -8.13 13.82
C PRO A 46 3.21 -8.09 12.59
N ALA A 47 2.39 -7.04 12.47
CA ALA A 47 1.55 -6.77 11.31
C ALA A 47 2.37 -6.50 10.02
N GLU A 48 3.45 -5.74 10.14
CA GLU A 48 4.35 -5.45 9.02
C GLU A 48 5.15 -6.70 8.62
N ALA A 49 5.59 -7.50 9.60
CA ALA A 49 6.23 -8.80 9.36
C ALA A 49 5.27 -9.79 8.65
N ARG A 50 3.99 -9.79 9.02
CA ARG A 50 2.94 -10.58 8.35
C ARG A 50 2.66 -10.09 6.93
N ARG A 51 2.63 -8.78 6.69
CA ARG A 51 2.46 -8.20 5.34
C ARG A 51 3.59 -8.61 4.40
N ARG A 52 4.84 -8.62 4.88
CA ARG A 52 6.02 -9.07 4.10
C ARG A 52 5.93 -10.54 3.64
N LYS A 53 5.08 -11.37 4.25
CA LYS A 53 4.85 -12.77 3.84
C LYS A 53 3.87 -12.94 2.69
N ARG A 54 3.08 -11.92 2.34
CA ARG A 54 2.13 -11.98 1.22
C ARG A 54 2.90 -11.76 -0.09
N LYS A 55 3.49 -12.82 -0.61
CA LYS A 55 4.13 -12.85 -1.93
C LYS A 55 3.19 -13.56 -2.89
N LEU A 56 2.93 -12.94 -4.03
CA LEU A 56 2.20 -13.51 -5.14
C LEU A 56 3.14 -13.52 -6.35
N THR A 57 3.28 -14.67 -7.00
CA THR A 57 4.03 -14.81 -8.26
C THR A 57 3.02 -14.87 -9.40
N ILE A 58 3.21 -14.02 -10.42
CA ILE A 58 2.37 -13.98 -11.61
C ILE A 58 3.21 -14.44 -12.80
N THR A 59 2.66 -15.37 -13.57
CA THR A 59 3.25 -15.81 -14.84
C THR A 59 2.57 -15.06 -15.98
N PHE A 60 3.36 -14.51 -16.90
CA PHE A 60 2.85 -13.83 -18.09
C PHE A 60 2.92 -14.76 -19.29
N SER A 61 1.93 -14.69 -20.17
CA SER A 61 1.90 -15.44 -21.43
C SER A 61 3.00 -14.98 -22.42
N SER A 62 3.49 -13.75 -22.27
CA SER A 62 4.54 -13.17 -23.11
C SER A 62 5.68 -12.59 -22.28
N GLY A 63 6.93 -12.89 -22.69
CA GLY A 63 8.14 -12.33 -22.08
C GLY A 63 8.29 -10.82 -22.25
N ALA A 64 7.55 -10.19 -23.17
CA ALA A 64 7.58 -8.74 -23.36
C ALA A 64 6.79 -7.98 -22.27
N LEU A 65 5.82 -8.62 -21.62
CA LEU A 65 4.96 -7.97 -20.63
C LEU A 65 5.71 -7.48 -19.38
N PRO A 66 6.62 -8.28 -18.76
CA PRO A 66 7.46 -7.80 -17.67
C PRO A 66 8.27 -6.55 -18.01
N GLU A 67 8.82 -6.45 -19.22
CA GLU A 67 9.59 -5.28 -19.64
C GLU A 67 8.70 -4.05 -19.80
N ARG A 68 7.54 -4.20 -20.45
CA ARG A 68 6.55 -3.12 -20.57
C ARG A 68 6.09 -2.59 -19.22
N ILE A 69 5.91 -3.47 -18.23
CA ILE A 69 5.56 -3.08 -16.85
C ILE A 69 6.69 -2.27 -16.20
N ARG A 70 7.95 -2.68 -16.39
CA ARG A 70 9.11 -1.92 -15.86
C ARG A 70 9.24 -0.55 -16.53
N ASP A 71 8.97 -0.46 -17.82
CA ASP A 71 8.98 0.83 -18.53
C ASP A 71 7.85 1.75 -18.09
N LEU A 72 6.67 1.20 -17.80
CA LEU A 72 5.60 1.96 -17.13
C LEU A 72 6.03 2.47 -15.76
N ALA A 73 6.68 1.62 -14.94
CA ALA A 73 7.18 2.03 -13.64
C ALA A 73 8.17 3.20 -13.75
N ARG A 74 9.07 3.19 -14.74
CA ARG A 74 9.99 4.32 -15.02
C ARG A 74 9.22 5.59 -15.40
N ARG A 75 8.28 5.49 -16.34
CA ARG A 75 7.49 6.64 -16.81
C ARG A 75 6.64 7.26 -15.71
N TRP A 76 6.15 6.46 -14.78
CA TRP A 76 5.36 6.92 -13.63
C TRP A 76 6.21 7.26 -12.39
N ASN A 77 7.54 7.24 -12.52
CA ASN A 77 8.47 7.52 -11.43
C ASN A 77 8.27 6.61 -10.19
N LEU A 78 7.91 5.35 -10.43
CA LEU A 78 7.68 4.35 -9.39
C LEU A 78 8.93 3.47 -9.22
N TYR A 79 9.63 3.68 -8.11
CA TYR A 79 10.87 2.97 -7.79
C TYR A 79 10.78 2.26 -6.44
N ALA A 80 11.44 1.10 -6.34
CA ALA A 80 11.58 0.37 -5.09
C ALA A 80 12.72 0.96 -4.25
N SER A 81 12.83 0.55 -2.99
CA SER A 81 13.88 1.01 -2.07
C SER A 81 15.31 0.70 -2.53
N ASN A 82 15.47 -0.21 -3.48
CA ASN A 82 16.75 -0.55 -4.13
C ASN A 82 17.04 0.27 -5.39
N GLY A 83 16.22 1.29 -5.70
CA GLY A 83 16.37 2.15 -6.88
C GLY A 83 15.96 1.49 -8.21
N LYS A 84 15.50 0.24 -8.20
CA LYS A 84 14.99 -0.42 -9.42
C LYS A 84 13.52 -0.05 -9.67
N PRO A 85 13.06 -0.06 -10.93
CA PRO A 85 11.66 0.18 -11.26
C PRO A 85 10.73 -0.78 -10.50
N ASN A 86 9.69 -0.24 -9.86
CA ASN A 86 8.77 -1.01 -9.04
C ASN A 86 7.60 -1.55 -9.88
N GLY A 87 7.82 -2.68 -10.54
CA GLY A 87 6.78 -3.34 -11.33
C GLY A 87 5.58 -3.82 -10.49
N SER A 88 5.80 -4.19 -9.23
CA SER A 88 4.71 -4.62 -8.34
C SER A 88 3.70 -3.51 -8.06
N ALA A 89 4.17 -2.27 -7.86
CA ALA A 89 3.28 -1.12 -7.68
C ALA A 89 2.43 -0.82 -8.93
N VAL A 90 3.02 -0.97 -10.12
CA VAL A 90 2.29 -0.82 -11.38
C VAL A 90 1.22 -1.90 -11.52
N VAL A 91 1.58 -3.16 -11.26
CA VAL A 91 0.66 -4.30 -11.35
C VAL A 91 -0.48 -4.14 -10.34
N GLU A 92 -0.19 -3.77 -9.10
CA GLU A 92 -1.20 -3.54 -8.06
C GLU A 92 -2.19 -2.44 -8.48
N TYR A 93 -1.69 -1.30 -8.98
CA TYR A 93 -2.53 -0.20 -9.46
C TYR A 93 -3.44 -0.60 -10.63
N LEU A 94 -2.89 -1.32 -11.62
CA LEU A 94 -3.68 -1.78 -12.76
C LEU A 94 -4.70 -2.85 -12.36
N LEU A 95 -4.33 -3.75 -11.45
CA LEU A 95 -5.24 -4.78 -10.96
C LEU A 95 -6.36 -4.18 -10.12
N SER A 96 -6.09 -3.19 -9.25
CA SER A 96 -7.13 -2.58 -8.42
C SER A 96 -8.22 -1.93 -9.27
N LEU A 97 -7.85 -1.20 -10.32
CA LEU A 97 -8.80 -0.58 -11.25
C LEU A 97 -9.68 -1.61 -11.96
N ASN A 98 -9.09 -2.70 -12.43
CA ASN A 98 -9.83 -3.74 -13.17
C ASN A 98 -10.66 -4.62 -12.23
N LEU A 99 -10.19 -4.88 -11.00
CA LEU A 99 -10.95 -5.61 -9.99
C LEU A 99 -12.19 -4.81 -9.56
N GLU A 100 -12.05 -3.52 -9.28
CA GLU A 100 -13.19 -2.66 -8.97
C GLU A 100 -14.21 -2.61 -10.13
N ALA A 101 -13.73 -2.62 -11.37
CA ALA A 101 -14.60 -2.65 -12.54
C ALA A 101 -15.34 -4.00 -12.66
N ALA A 102 -14.63 -5.11 -12.43
CA ALA A 102 -15.20 -6.47 -12.45
C ALA A 102 -16.22 -6.68 -11.33
N GLU A 103 -15.93 -6.20 -10.11
CA GLU A 103 -16.85 -6.27 -8.95
C GLU A 103 -18.15 -5.48 -9.21
N ARG A 104 -18.09 -4.45 -10.06
CA ARG A 104 -19.26 -3.68 -10.52
C ARG A 104 -19.96 -4.27 -11.74
N GLY A 105 -19.54 -5.45 -12.21
CA GLY A 105 -20.10 -6.11 -13.38
C GLY A 105 -19.80 -5.40 -14.71
N LYS A 106 -18.71 -4.62 -14.79
CA LYS A 106 -18.30 -3.93 -16.04
C LYS A 106 -17.31 -4.73 -16.89
N VAL A 107 -16.83 -5.85 -16.38
CA VAL A 107 -15.87 -6.72 -17.04
C VAL A 107 -16.51 -8.10 -17.10
N ASP A 108 -16.75 -8.59 -18.30
CA ASP A 108 -17.25 -9.94 -18.50
C ASP A 108 -16.17 -10.97 -18.17
N PRO A 109 -16.54 -12.12 -17.57
CA PRO A 109 -15.59 -13.20 -17.35
C PRO A 109 -15.03 -13.71 -18.69
N PRO A 110 -13.77 -14.14 -18.74
CA PRO A 110 -13.21 -14.72 -19.95
C PRO A 110 -13.96 -16.00 -20.34
N ASP A 111 -14.27 -16.17 -21.63
CA ASP A 111 -14.84 -17.40 -22.17
C ASP A 111 -13.85 -18.56 -21.98
N THR A 112 -14.16 -19.46 -21.05
CA THR A 112 -13.33 -20.62 -20.69
C THR A 112 -13.10 -21.62 -21.82
N GLU A 113 -13.81 -21.50 -22.94
CA GLU A 113 -13.64 -22.36 -24.12
C GLU A 113 -12.58 -21.87 -25.11
N GLN A 114 -12.25 -20.57 -25.10
CA GLN A 114 -11.28 -19.97 -26.03
C GLN A 114 -9.83 -20.11 -25.54
N ASP A 115 -9.62 -20.31 -24.24
CA ASP A 115 -8.30 -20.47 -23.63
C ASP A 115 -7.78 -21.92 -23.66
N LYS A 116 -8.56 -22.86 -24.20
CA LYS A 116 -8.04 -24.17 -24.59
C LYS A 116 -7.24 -23.99 -25.87
N SER A 117 -5.93 -23.98 -25.74
CA SER A 117 -5.05 -24.13 -26.89
C SER A 117 -5.52 -25.33 -27.73
N PRO A 118 -5.44 -25.30 -29.08
CA PRO A 118 -5.82 -26.45 -29.91
C PRO A 118 -5.10 -27.75 -29.50
N GLN A 119 -3.96 -27.65 -28.79
CA GLN A 119 -3.17 -28.78 -28.29
C GLN A 119 -3.86 -29.50 -27.12
N ASP A 120 -4.60 -28.80 -26.25
CA ASP A 120 -5.32 -29.43 -25.13
C ASP A 120 -6.59 -30.16 -25.57
N ARG A 121 -7.13 -29.82 -26.75
CA ARG A 121 -8.33 -30.48 -27.30
C ARG A 121 -8.03 -31.86 -27.88
N GLN A 122 -6.78 -32.18 -28.24
CA GLN A 122 -6.42 -33.42 -28.92
C GLN A 122 -5.94 -34.54 -27.98
N GLN A 123 -5.70 -34.26 -26.70
CA GLN A 123 -5.07 -35.24 -25.81
C GLN A 123 -6.04 -36.18 -25.06
N TRP A 124 -7.36 -35.95 -25.16
CA TRP A 124 -8.38 -36.76 -24.45
C TRP A 124 -9.16 -37.74 -25.35
N GLY A 125 -8.74 -37.93 -26.61
CA GLY A 125 -9.39 -38.82 -27.58
C GLY A 125 -8.63 -40.12 -27.91
N GLY A 126 -7.56 -40.44 -27.16
CA GLY A 126 -6.79 -41.67 -27.36
C GLY A 126 -7.52 -42.88 -26.77
N GLN A 127 -8.22 -43.61 -27.64
CA GLN A 127 -8.76 -44.96 -27.46
C GLN A 127 -7.92 -45.84 -26.51
N TRP A 128 -8.54 -46.30 -25.42
CA TRP A 128 -8.15 -47.56 -24.79
C TRP A 128 -8.87 -48.68 -25.55
N PHE A 129 -8.11 -49.42 -26.35
CA PHE A 129 -8.42 -50.81 -26.73
C PHE A 129 -7.25 -51.68 -26.29
#